data_AF-A0A3N2PB24-F1
#
_entry.id   AF-A0A3N2PB24-F1
#
_cell.length_a   1.000
_cell.length_b   1.000
_cell.length_c   1.000
_cell.angle_alpha   90.00
_cell.angle_beta   90.00
_cell.angle_gamma   90.00
#
_symmetry.space_group_name_H-M   'P 1'
#
loop_
_entity.id
_entity.type
_entity.pdbx_description
1 polymer ?
#
loop_
_entity_poly.entity_id
_entity_poly.type
_entity_poly.pdbx_seq_one_letter_code
_entity_poly.pdbx_strand_id
1 'polypeptide(L)'
;MVLMATGQFTWAGEPLALPTITSSPGGPGLDRFVELAGAGVLTATVVGHSISPYRCQLVHEARGAVPPDLAYRPTTAELAAVPTSYHDAGLGGQDTSSQFRVHDDIYAMFQPIAVQAPLRRTEYYTPGSWRILFGNDVSRNQAAAELNLHPGANPEVSWDKAVVGPALTGPTPGYADRPWVNRQGDVIDVLLPMYVDAAGHSKSVDDYDAVTGSTSLYRNGRLVGTVAEPGRGQFPVPAEAGTYRLTASATHNHPSWKLSTKVSGSWTFRSGTEPTRRALPLLGMLLDAPVDLTNTVPVGDRQPVRVSVHRQDGVTERPIAAVKVAVSYDDGRSWRAVPVLRDGAGWRALVPHDRAGYVSLRASATDVDGNAVEQTVIRAYRVGTA
;
A
#
# COMPACT_ATOMS: atom_id res chain seq x y z
N MET A 1 25.64 -13.93 26.20
CA MET A 1 24.73 -13.11 25.37
C MET A 1 23.54 -13.99 25.03
N VAL A 2 22.35 -13.72 25.58
CA VAL A 2 21.20 -14.64 25.42
C VAL A 2 20.63 -14.51 24.04
N LEU A 3 20.37 -15.66 23.46
CA LEU A 3 19.93 -15.78 22.10
C LEU A 3 19.39 -17.27 21.98
N MET A 4 18.21 -17.64 21.40
CA MET A 4 17.66 -19.04 21.31
C MET A 4 16.79 -19.38 20.04
N ALA A 5 17.24 -20.21 19.08
CA ALA A 5 16.61 -20.39 17.72
C ALA A 5 15.56 -21.52 17.53
N THR A 6 14.54 -21.31 16.67
CA THR A 6 13.64 -22.38 16.15
C THR A 6 13.28 -22.21 14.67
N GLY A 7 13.61 -23.20 13.83
CA GLY A 7 13.28 -23.28 12.40
C GLY A 7 14.05 -24.42 11.70
N GLN A 8 13.64 -24.84 10.50
CA GLN A 8 14.45 -25.74 9.68
C GLN A 8 15.66 -24.96 9.13
N PHE A 9 16.86 -25.33 9.57
CA PHE A 9 18.09 -24.81 9.00
C PHE A 9 18.36 -25.53 7.67
N THR A 10 18.20 -24.83 6.55
CA THR A 10 18.60 -25.34 5.22
C THR A 10 19.74 -24.50 4.66
N TRP A 11 20.68 -25.15 3.98
CA TRP A 11 21.75 -24.48 3.22
C TRP A 11 21.79 -25.06 1.81
N ALA A 12 21.73 -24.20 0.79
CA ALA A 12 21.57 -24.59 -0.62
C ALA A 12 20.37 -25.55 -0.89
N GLY A 13 19.35 -25.54 -0.02
CA GLY A 13 18.18 -26.42 -0.11
C GLY A 13 18.26 -27.68 0.76
N GLU A 14 19.44 -28.06 1.26
CA GLU A 14 19.64 -29.26 2.07
C GLU A 14 19.41 -29.01 3.57
N PRO A 15 18.66 -29.86 4.30
CA PRO A 15 18.45 -29.73 5.72
C PRO A 15 19.72 -30.07 6.51
N LEU A 16 20.11 -29.16 7.41
CA LEU A 16 21.33 -29.28 8.21
C LEU A 16 21.10 -30.21 9.40
N ALA A 17 21.94 -31.24 9.52
CA ALA A 17 21.86 -32.26 10.57
C ALA A 17 22.17 -31.74 12.00
N LEU A 18 22.70 -30.53 12.11
CA LEU A 18 23.02 -29.84 13.37
C LEU A 18 22.57 -28.37 13.27
N PRO A 19 22.23 -27.71 14.40
CA PRO A 19 22.02 -26.26 14.42
C PRO A 19 23.30 -25.54 13.97
N THR A 20 23.31 -25.08 12.72
CA THR A 20 24.50 -24.53 12.07
C THR A 20 24.33 -23.02 11.92
N ILE A 21 25.31 -22.26 12.41
CA ILE A 21 25.42 -20.83 12.16
C ILE A 21 26.37 -20.65 10.98
N THR A 22 25.87 -20.13 9.87
CA THR A 22 26.69 -19.73 8.74
C THR A 22 26.97 -18.24 8.78
N SER A 23 28.23 -17.85 8.70
CA SER A 23 28.67 -16.46 8.58
C SER A 23 29.74 -16.35 7.51
N SER A 24 29.69 -15.30 6.69
CA SER A 24 30.75 -15.02 5.71
C SER A 24 32.10 -14.77 6.41
N PRO A 25 33.23 -15.24 5.87
CA PRO A 25 34.56 -14.88 6.33
C PRO A 25 34.75 -13.36 6.37
N GLY A 26 35.38 -12.82 7.42
CA GLY A 26 35.57 -11.37 7.59
C GLY A 26 34.31 -10.59 8.02
N GLY A 27 33.25 -11.29 8.44
CA GLY A 27 32.08 -10.66 9.04
C GLY A 27 32.36 -10.26 10.50
N PRO A 28 32.08 -9.03 10.94
CA PRO A 28 32.49 -8.52 12.26
C PRO A 28 31.88 -9.31 13.44
N GLY A 29 30.77 -10.01 13.24
CA GLY A 29 30.20 -10.92 14.24
C GLY A 29 30.99 -12.23 14.41
N LEU A 30 31.55 -12.78 13.33
CA LEU A 30 32.38 -13.98 13.41
C LEU A 30 33.74 -13.65 14.00
N ASP A 31 34.40 -12.61 13.51
CA ASP A 31 35.75 -12.26 13.95
C ASP A 31 35.76 -11.94 15.45
N ARG A 32 34.75 -11.20 15.94
CA ARG A 32 34.56 -10.93 17.37
C ARG A 32 34.22 -12.19 18.17
N PHE A 33 33.47 -13.13 17.62
CA PHE A 33 33.18 -14.41 18.27
C PHE A 33 34.45 -15.27 18.39
N VAL A 34 35.27 -15.35 17.33
CA VAL A 34 36.52 -16.08 17.29
C VAL A 34 37.56 -15.47 18.24
N GLU A 35 37.68 -14.14 18.27
CA GLU A 35 38.52 -13.40 19.23
C GLU A 35 38.13 -13.75 20.68
N LEU A 36 36.85 -13.67 21.01
CA LEU A 36 36.32 -13.95 22.34
C LEU A 36 36.44 -15.43 22.74
N ALA A 37 36.28 -16.35 21.79
CA ALA A 37 36.48 -17.79 22.01
C ALA A 37 37.96 -18.13 22.23
N GLY A 38 38.86 -17.51 21.46
CA GLY A 38 40.32 -17.67 21.59
C GLY A 38 40.87 -17.16 22.93
N ALA A 39 40.18 -16.22 23.58
CA ALA A 39 40.50 -15.76 24.93
C ALA A 39 40.15 -16.77 26.05
N GLY A 40 39.61 -17.95 25.72
CA GLY A 40 39.42 -19.07 26.66
C GLY A 40 38.22 -18.93 27.61
N VAL A 41 37.42 -17.87 27.49
CA VAL A 41 36.25 -17.61 28.36
C VAL A 41 35.05 -17.18 27.51
N LEU A 42 34.40 -18.16 26.86
CA LEU A 42 33.13 -17.88 26.17
C LEU A 42 32.11 -19.01 26.28
N THR A 43 31.07 -18.77 27.10
CA THR A 43 29.77 -19.42 26.92
C THR A 43 28.88 -18.50 26.10
N ALA A 44 28.52 -18.93 24.90
CA ALA A 44 27.64 -18.19 23.99
C ALA A 44 26.26 -18.85 23.85
N THR A 45 25.27 -18.10 23.41
CA THR A 45 23.88 -18.54 23.20
C THR A 45 23.38 -17.91 21.88
N VAL A 46 22.48 -18.55 21.13
CA VAL A 46 22.19 -18.25 19.70
C VAL A 46 20.67 -18.15 19.36
N VAL A 47 20.09 -16.95 19.09
CA VAL A 47 18.71 -16.79 18.56
C VAL A 47 18.85 -16.71 17.05
N GLY A 48 18.12 -17.60 16.40
CA GLY A 48 17.30 -17.19 15.29
C GLY A 48 16.02 -16.60 15.87
N HIS A 49 15.98 -15.28 16.03
CA HIS A 49 14.68 -14.60 16.06
C HIS A 49 14.11 -14.86 14.67
N SER A 50 13.18 -15.82 14.55
CA SER A 50 12.58 -16.19 13.27
C SER A 50 12.03 -14.95 12.54
N ILE A 51 11.59 -13.97 13.32
CA ILE A 51 11.32 -12.61 12.87
C ILE A 51 12.05 -11.63 13.80
N SER A 52 12.99 -10.86 13.25
CA SER A 52 13.73 -9.83 14.01
C SER A 52 12.84 -8.62 14.34
N PRO A 53 12.87 -8.10 15.59
CA PRO A 53 12.10 -6.92 16.00
C PRO A 53 12.63 -5.60 15.40
N TYR A 54 13.80 -5.63 14.77
CA TYR A 54 14.34 -4.53 13.97
C TYR A 54 15.04 -5.03 12.71
N ARG A 55 15.24 -4.13 11.75
CA ARG A 55 16.06 -4.37 10.56
C ARG A 55 16.87 -3.13 10.23
N CYS A 56 18.03 -3.30 9.57
CA CYS A 56 18.86 -2.18 9.11
C CYS A 56 19.10 -2.26 7.60
N GLN A 57 18.97 -1.12 6.92
CA GLN A 57 19.14 -0.91 5.50
C GLN A 57 20.16 0.21 5.31
N LEU A 58 21.43 -0.18 5.38
CA LEU A 58 22.55 0.74 5.43
C LEU A 58 23.20 0.88 4.06
N VAL A 59 23.33 2.12 3.60
CA VAL A 59 24.16 2.51 2.46
C VAL A 59 25.23 3.46 2.98
N HIS A 60 26.49 3.17 2.66
CA HIS A 60 27.62 4.08 2.88
C HIS A 60 28.02 4.65 1.52
N GLU A 61 27.68 5.91 1.29
CA GLU A 61 27.92 6.61 0.02
C GLU A 61 29.29 7.30 0.04
N ALA A 62 30.05 7.18 -1.04
CA ALA A 62 31.31 7.89 -1.24
C ALA A 62 31.36 8.49 -2.65
N ARG A 63 31.87 9.72 -2.79
CA ARG A 63 32.01 10.42 -4.07
C ARG A 63 33.48 10.53 -4.48
N GLY A 64 33.76 10.34 -5.76
CA GLY A 64 35.08 10.57 -6.38
C GLY A 64 36.12 9.45 -6.17
N ALA A 65 36.18 8.84 -4.99
CA ALA A 65 37.05 7.70 -4.70
C ALA A 65 36.45 6.77 -3.64
N VAL A 66 36.95 5.52 -3.58
CA VAL A 66 36.68 4.60 -2.46
C VAL A 66 37.41 5.13 -1.22
N PRO A 67 36.74 5.27 -0.05
CA PRO A 67 37.39 5.76 1.16
C PRO A 67 38.52 4.83 1.63
N PRO A 68 39.61 5.37 2.22
CA PRO A 68 40.68 4.55 2.79
C PRO A 68 40.26 3.81 4.06
N ASP A 69 39.22 4.29 4.76
CA ASP A 69 38.54 3.57 5.85
C ASP A 69 37.15 3.15 5.39
N LEU A 70 36.90 1.84 5.40
CA LEU A 70 35.62 1.23 5.02
C LEU A 70 34.72 0.92 6.23
N ALA A 71 35.17 1.23 7.47
CA ALA A 71 34.45 0.91 8.69
C ALA A 71 33.24 1.82 8.94
N TYR A 72 32.11 1.53 8.29
CA TYR A 72 30.85 2.22 8.55
C TYR A 72 30.19 1.73 9.85
N ARG A 73 30.10 2.59 10.86
CA ARG A 73 29.55 2.29 12.20
C ARG A 73 28.56 3.37 12.68
N PRO A 74 27.42 3.57 12.00
CA PRO A 74 26.45 4.59 12.41
C PRO A 74 25.81 4.25 13.76
N THR A 75 25.57 5.27 14.56
CA THR A 75 24.71 5.19 15.74
C THR A 75 23.23 5.21 15.33
N THR A 76 22.34 4.70 16.20
CA THR A 76 20.89 4.72 15.92
C THR A 76 20.29 6.13 15.85
N ALA A 77 20.99 7.16 16.34
CA ALA A 77 20.58 8.55 16.24
C ALA A 77 20.88 9.17 14.85
N GLU A 78 21.89 8.64 14.14
CA GLU A 78 22.24 9.05 12.78
C GLU A 78 21.38 8.33 11.71
N LEU A 79 20.68 7.27 12.09
CA LEU A 79 19.79 6.50 11.22
C LEU A 79 18.35 7.00 11.28
N ALA A 80 17.62 6.79 10.19
CA ALA A 80 16.18 7.01 10.12
C ALA A 80 15.45 5.78 10.69
N ALA A 81 14.81 5.94 11.85
CA ALA A 81 13.99 4.92 12.49
C ALA A 81 12.54 5.00 12.00
N VAL A 82 12.09 3.98 11.26
CA VAL A 82 10.76 3.88 10.65
C VAL A 82 9.97 2.75 11.33
N PRO A 83 8.91 3.05 12.11
CA PRO A 83 7.96 2.04 12.53
C PRO A 83 7.31 1.44 11.27
N THR A 84 7.36 0.11 11.12
CA THR A 84 6.82 -0.58 9.95
C THR A 84 5.84 -1.66 10.40
N SER A 85 4.62 -1.62 9.84
CA SER A 85 3.56 -2.59 10.07
C SER A 85 3.20 -3.30 8.75
N TYR A 86 3.15 -4.63 8.79
CA TYR A 86 2.74 -5.49 7.70
C TYR A 86 1.46 -6.20 8.12
N HIS A 87 0.34 -5.83 7.50
CA HIS A 87 -0.94 -6.48 7.75
C HIS A 87 -1.07 -7.75 6.89
N ASP A 88 -1.68 -8.79 7.45
CA ASP A 88 -2.02 -10.01 6.73
C ASP A 88 -3.21 -9.75 5.79
N ALA A 89 -2.97 -9.88 4.48
CA ALA A 89 -4.00 -9.80 3.44
C ALA A 89 -4.81 -11.11 3.30
N GLY A 90 -4.45 -12.18 4.02
CA GLY A 90 -5.11 -13.48 4.04
C GLY A 90 -4.81 -14.36 2.83
N LEU A 91 -3.80 -14.01 2.03
CA LEU A 91 -3.53 -14.62 0.73
C LEU A 91 -2.81 -15.97 0.81
N GLY A 92 -2.10 -16.21 1.91
CA GLY A 92 -1.10 -17.27 2.01
C GLY A 92 0.19 -16.91 1.26
N GLY A 93 1.06 -17.90 1.06
CA GLY A 93 2.34 -17.71 0.37
C GLY A 93 3.37 -16.96 1.22
N GLN A 94 4.26 -16.26 0.55
CA GLN A 94 5.36 -15.51 1.14
C GLN A 94 5.33 -14.05 0.68
N ASP A 95 5.25 -13.15 1.65
CA ASP A 95 5.43 -11.72 1.39
C ASP A 95 6.91 -11.39 1.20
N THR A 96 7.18 -10.41 0.35
CA THR A 96 8.53 -9.94 0.03
C THR A 96 8.59 -8.44 0.09
N SER A 97 9.66 -7.90 0.65
CA SER A 97 9.98 -6.47 0.62
C SER A 97 11.35 -6.24 0.01
N SER A 98 11.38 -5.43 -1.05
CA SER A 98 12.61 -5.01 -1.75
C SER A 98 12.82 -3.52 -1.52
N GLN A 99 14.05 -3.11 -1.19
CA GLN A 99 14.38 -1.71 -0.92
C GLN A 99 15.39 -1.21 -1.94
N PHE A 100 15.17 0.02 -2.39
CA PHE A 100 16.01 0.71 -3.34
C PHE A 100 16.34 2.06 -2.74
N ARG A 101 17.63 2.31 -2.48
CA ARG A 101 18.12 3.66 -2.20
C ARG A 101 18.22 4.40 -3.51
N VAL A 102 17.61 5.57 -3.61
CA VAL A 102 17.71 6.47 -4.78
C VAL A 102 18.54 7.67 -4.38
N HIS A 103 19.62 7.95 -5.11
CA HIS A 103 20.50 9.09 -4.83
C HIS A 103 21.17 9.59 -6.13
N ASP A 104 20.85 10.83 -6.53
CA ASP A 104 21.12 11.35 -7.87
C ASP A 104 20.68 10.33 -8.96
N ASP A 105 21.54 10.01 -9.94
CA ASP A 105 21.29 9.01 -10.99
C ASP A 105 21.62 7.56 -10.56
N ILE A 106 21.98 7.33 -9.28
CA ILE A 106 22.41 6.03 -8.77
C ILE A 106 21.29 5.39 -7.94
N TYR A 107 21.03 4.10 -8.19
CA TYR A 107 20.21 3.27 -7.33
C TYR A 107 21.03 2.14 -6.70
N ALA A 108 20.83 1.90 -5.40
CA ALA A 108 21.33 0.70 -4.73
C ALA A 108 20.15 -0.22 -4.40
N MET A 109 20.11 -1.39 -5.03
CA MET A 109 19.09 -2.41 -4.81
C MET A 109 19.53 -3.41 -3.74
N PHE A 110 18.65 -3.65 -2.77
CA PHE A 110 18.83 -4.70 -1.76
C PHE A 110 18.12 -5.98 -2.23
N GLN A 111 18.64 -7.15 -1.80
CA GLN A 111 17.99 -8.42 -2.05
C GLN A 111 16.54 -8.43 -1.49
N PRO A 112 15.54 -8.92 -2.23
CA PRO A 112 14.18 -9.08 -1.73
C PRO A 112 14.18 -9.95 -0.48
N ILE A 113 13.50 -9.50 0.57
CA ILE A 113 13.50 -10.17 1.87
C ILE A 113 12.12 -10.65 2.25
N ALA A 114 12.08 -11.90 2.71
CA ALA A 114 10.89 -12.53 3.25
C ALA A 114 10.30 -11.70 4.40
N VAL A 115 9.00 -11.48 4.33
CA VAL A 115 8.17 -10.94 5.41
C VAL A 115 7.13 -12.01 5.74
N GLN A 116 6.89 -12.21 7.03
CA GLN A 116 5.76 -13.00 7.51
C GLN A 116 4.80 -12.05 8.20
N ALA A 117 3.77 -11.59 7.46
CA ALA A 117 2.65 -10.91 8.09
C ALA A 117 1.84 -11.92 8.94
N PRO A 118 1.17 -11.49 10.03
CA PRO A 118 1.19 -10.14 10.61
C PRO A 118 2.50 -9.81 11.34
N LEU A 119 3.08 -8.63 11.06
CA LEU A 119 4.33 -8.18 11.69
C LEU A 119 4.36 -6.68 11.96
N ARG A 120 4.88 -6.28 13.12
CA ARG A 120 5.34 -4.91 13.39
C ARG A 120 6.80 -4.92 13.86
N ARG A 121 7.63 -4.06 13.28
CA ARG A 121 9.06 -3.89 13.65
C ARG A 121 9.52 -2.44 13.40
N THR A 122 10.71 -2.09 13.88
CA THR A 122 11.37 -0.82 13.50
C THR A 122 12.44 -1.07 12.45
N GLU A 123 12.39 -0.37 11.32
CA GLU A 123 13.38 -0.47 10.26
C GLU A 123 14.26 0.78 10.23
N TYR A 124 15.57 0.58 10.18
CA TYR A 124 16.59 1.63 10.31
C TYR A 124 17.29 1.84 8.97
N TYR A 125 17.07 2.98 8.35
CA TYR A 125 17.63 3.33 7.04
C TYR A 125 18.74 4.37 7.18
N THR A 126 19.72 4.37 6.26
CA THR A 126 20.53 5.58 6.01
C THR A 126 19.57 6.71 5.58
N PRO A 127 19.59 7.91 6.21
CA PRO A 127 18.72 9.03 5.82
C PRO A 127 18.86 9.42 4.34
N GLY A 128 17.77 9.88 3.71
CA GLY A 128 17.66 10.21 2.28
C GLY A 128 16.47 9.53 1.60
N SER A 129 16.47 9.47 0.27
CA SER A 129 15.36 8.96 -0.52
C SER A 129 15.40 7.44 -0.70
N TRP A 130 14.26 6.79 -0.48
CA TRP A 130 14.09 5.34 -0.55
C TRP A 130 12.80 4.98 -1.26
N ARG A 131 12.89 4.05 -2.21
CA ARG A 131 11.74 3.34 -2.75
C ARG A 131 11.65 1.97 -2.09
N ILE A 132 10.50 1.64 -1.52
CA ILE A 132 10.21 0.29 -1.02
C ILE A 132 9.14 -0.32 -1.91
N LEU A 133 9.40 -1.54 -2.39
CA LEU A 133 8.39 -2.40 -2.98
C LEU A 133 7.99 -3.46 -1.96
N PHE A 134 6.69 -3.73 -1.85
CA PHE A 134 6.14 -4.80 -1.02
C PHE A 134 5.10 -5.58 -1.81
N GLY A 135 5.18 -6.91 -1.82
CA GLY A 135 4.26 -7.74 -2.56
C GLY A 135 4.29 -9.20 -2.11
N ASN A 136 3.29 -9.94 -2.56
CA ASN A 136 3.06 -11.33 -2.16
C ASN A 136 3.16 -12.25 -3.39
N ASP A 137 3.87 -13.37 -3.26
CA ASP A 137 4.16 -14.29 -4.37
C ASP A 137 2.92 -14.93 -5.02
N VAL A 138 1.85 -15.19 -4.26
CA VAL A 138 0.56 -15.68 -4.77
C VAL A 138 -0.13 -14.61 -5.60
N SER A 139 -0.06 -13.35 -5.16
CA SER A 139 -0.62 -12.25 -5.94
C SER A 139 0.22 -11.88 -7.16
N ARG A 140 1.55 -11.93 -7.05
CA ARG A 140 2.56 -11.28 -7.92
C ARG A 140 2.55 -9.75 -7.95
N ASN A 141 1.54 -9.11 -7.38
CA ASN A 141 1.42 -7.66 -7.33
C ASN A 141 2.32 -7.04 -6.27
N GLN A 142 2.88 -5.88 -6.62
CA GLN A 142 3.66 -5.06 -5.70
C GLN A 142 2.98 -3.71 -5.48
N ALA A 143 2.91 -3.30 -4.22
CA ALA A 143 2.71 -1.94 -3.78
C ALA A 143 4.07 -1.21 -3.72
N ALA A 144 4.08 0.10 -3.91
CA ALA A 144 5.27 0.93 -3.81
C ALA A 144 5.07 2.09 -2.82
N ALA A 145 6.13 2.41 -2.06
CA ALA A 145 6.22 3.60 -1.22
C ALA A 145 7.51 4.36 -1.57
N GLU A 146 7.37 5.65 -1.85
CA GLU A 146 8.50 6.57 -2.04
C GLU A 146 8.65 7.39 -0.73
N LEU A 147 9.78 7.23 -0.04
CA LEU A 147 10.04 7.76 1.29
C LEU A 147 11.23 8.72 1.26
N ASN A 148 11.08 9.88 1.90
CA ASN A 148 12.19 10.80 2.15
C ASN A 148 12.47 10.83 3.65
N LEU A 149 13.49 10.08 4.05
CA LEU A 149 13.76 9.75 5.45
C LEU A 149 14.82 10.68 6.06
N HIS A 150 14.61 11.12 7.30
CA HIS A 150 15.56 11.96 8.05
C HIS A 150 16.14 11.21 9.27
N PRO A 151 17.25 11.65 9.87
CA PRO A 151 17.76 11.04 11.11
C PRO A 151 16.70 11.05 12.23
N GLY A 152 16.72 10.03 13.08
CA GLY A 152 15.77 9.88 14.19
C GLY A 152 14.41 9.29 13.77
N ALA A 153 13.35 9.60 14.51
CA ALA A 153 12.03 9.01 14.32
C ALA A 153 11.31 9.57 13.09
N ASN A 154 10.83 8.69 12.21
CA ASN A 154 10.05 9.01 11.02
C ASN A 154 8.59 8.48 11.17
N PRO A 155 7.64 8.89 10.31
CA PRO A 155 6.27 8.37 10.32
C PRO A 155 6.20 6.84 10.15
N GLU A 156 5.11 6.22 10.64
CA GLU A 156 4.84 4.79 10.43
C GLU A 156 4.52 4.49 8.97
N VAL A 157 5.12 3.43 8.42
CA VAL A 157 4.74 2.83 7.13
C VAL A 157 3.89 1.60 7.41
N SER A 158 2.68 1.53 6.84
CA SER A 158 1.79 0.37 6.97
C SER A 158 1.50 -0.22 5.59
N TRP A 159 1.72 -1.52 5.44
CA TRP A 159 1.46 -2.27 4.22
C TRP A 159 0.21 -3.14 4.35
N ASP A 160 -0.57 -3.23 3.27
CA ASP A 160 -1.75 -4.10 3.12
C ASP A 160 -2.84 -3.89 4.18
N LYS A 161 -2.84 -2.70 4.79
CA LYS A 161 -3.83 -2.28 5.76
C LYS A 161 -5.18 -2.02 5.07
N ALA A 162 -6.23 -2.63 5.60
CA ALA A 162 -7.60 -2.37 5.21
C ALA A 162 -8.03 -0.91 5.51
N VAL A 163 -8.74 -0.25 4.59
CA VAL A 163 -9.49 -0.82 3.47
C VAL A 163 -8.76 -0.66 2.15
N VAL A 164 -8.69 -1.74 1.36
CA VAL A 164 -8.14 -1.68 0.00
C VAL A 164 -9.23 -1.29 -0.99
N GLY A 165 -9.05 -0.21 -1.76
CA GLY A 165 -10.05 0.27 -2.72
C GLY A 165 -9.52 1.32 -3.70
N PRO A 166 -10.39 1.89 -4.56
CA PRO A 166 -9.95 2.81 -5.60
C PRO A 166 -9.64 4.22 -5.06
N ALA A 167 -8.39 4.67 -5.15
CA ALA A 167 -7.95 5.97 -4.65
C ALA A 167 -6.85 6.61 -5.52
N LEU A 168 -6.95 7.90 -5.83
CA LEU A 168 -6.05 8.57 -6.79
C LEU A 168 -4.78 9.13 -6.11
N THR A 169 -4.05 8.29 -5.39
CA THR A 169 -2.87 8.71 -4.59
C THR A 169 -1.59 8.75 -5.43
N GLY A 170 -0.86 9.86 -5.34
CA GLY A 170 0.48 10.01 -5.90
C GLY A 170 0.57 9.88 -7.43
N PRO A 171 1.80 9.77 -7.97
CA PRO A 171 2.04 9.67 -9.41
C PRO A 171 1.66 8.28 -9.95
N THR A 172 1.28 8.21 -11.23
CA THR A 172 1.05 6.93 -11.91
C THR A 172 2.36 6.12 -11.98
N PRO A 173 2.45 4.92 -11.36
CA PRO A 173 3.67 4.11 -11.38
C PRO A 173 4.11 3.76 -12.81
N GLY A 174 5.40 3.93 -13.10
CA GLY A 174 5.98 3.61 -14.41
C GLY A 174 5.78 4.68 -15.49
N TYR A 175 5.05 5.78 -15.22
CA TYR A 175 4.83 6.86 -16.17
C TYR A 175 5.23 8.22 -15.58
N ALA A 176 6.27 8.85 -16.16
CA ALA A 176 6.55 10.26 -15.90
C ALA A 176 5.38 11.14 -16.38
N ASP A 177 5.01 12.13 -15.56
CA ASP A 177 4.06 13.21 -15.88
C ASP A 177 2.73 12.76 -16.50
N ARG A 178 2.22 11.59 -16.07
CA ARG A 178 0.91 11.08 -16.47
C ARG A 178 -0.06 11.11 -15.28
N PRO A 179 -1.13 11.94 -15.32
CA PRO A 179 -2.24 11.83 -14.38
C PRO A 179 -2.98 10.50 -14.60
N TRP A 180 -3.47 9.89 -13.50
CA TRP A 180 -4.24 8.64 -13.51
C TRP A 180 -5.32 8.63 -14.61
N VAL A 181 -6.16 9.68 -14.63
CA VAL A 181 -7.19 9.87 -15.66
C VAL A 181 -7.03 11.25 -16.30
N ASN A 182 -6.74 11.27 -17.60
CA ASN A 182 -6.42 12.49 -18.32
C ASN A 182 -7.25 12.63 -19.61
N ARG A 183 -7.28 13.84 -20.16
CA ARG A 183 -7.77 14.09 -21.53
C ARG A 183 -6.65 14.74 -22.34
N GLN A 184 -6.52 14.32 -23.59
CA GLN A 184 -5.66 14.96 -24.59
C GLN A 184 -6.41 14.98 -25.91
N GLY A 185 -6.63 16.19 -26.46
CA GLY A 185 -7.58 16.43 -27.54
C GLY A 185 -8.95 15.84 -27.21
N ASP A 186 -9.38 14.92 -28.06
CA ASP A 186 -10.69 14.26 -28.01
C ASP A 186 -10.62 12.79 -27.57
N VAL A 187 -9.61 12.43 -26.79
CA VAL A 187 -9.49 11.13 -26.12
C VAL A 187 -9.37 11.31 -24.61
N ILE A 188 -10.22 10.62 -23.86
CA ILE A 188 -10.05 10.40 -22.42
C ILE A 188 -9.29 9.10 -22.21
N ASP A 189 -8.13 9.18 -21.56
CA ASP A 189 -7.24 8.07 -21.24
C ASP A 189 -7.32 7.74 -19.75
N VAL A 190 -7.67 6.48 -19.43
CA VAL A 190 -8.01 6.02 -18.08
C VAL A 190 -7.01 4.97 -17.63
N LEU A 191 -6.38 5.22 -16.48
CA LEU A 191 -5.70 4.23 -15.67
C LEU A 191 -6.04 4.54 -14.20
N LEU A 192 -6.92 3.75 -13.61
CA LEU A 192 -7.37 3.87 -12.24
C LEU A 192 -6.69 2.81 -11.38
N PRO A 193 -6.01 3.19 -10.28
CA PRO A 193 -5.51 2.23 -9.31
C PRO A 193 -6.71 1.70 -8.51
N MET A 194 -7.20 0.52 -8.88
CA MET A 194 -8.41 -0.06 -8.27
C MET A 194 -8.15 -0.64 -6.87
N TYR A 195 -6.89 -0.93 -6.55
CA TYR A 195 -6.46 -1.51 -5.27
C TYR A 195 -5.36 -0.63 -4.64
N VAL A 196 -5.78 0.29 -3.79
CA VAL A 196 -4.91 1.13 -2.96
C VAL A 196 -5.20 0.83 -1.50
N ASP A 197 -4.16 0.55 -0.71
CA ASP A 197 -4.32 0.29 0.73
C ASP A 197 -4.65 1.58 1.53
N ALA A 198 -4.97 1.43 2.81
CA ALA A 198 -5.31 2.57 3.67
C ALA A 198 -4.17 3.60 3.86
N ALA A 199 -2.92 3.23 3.57
CA ALA A 199 -1.76 4.11 3.62
C ALA A 199 -1.53 4.86 2.29
N GLY A 200 -2.24 4.48 1.22
CA GLY A 200 -2.17 5.13 -0.08
C GLY A 200 -1.29 4.42 -1.11
N HIS A 201 -0.78 3.21 -0.81
CA HIS A 201 0.06 2.46 -1.74
C HIS A 201 -0.79 1.74 -2.79
N SER A 202 -0.63 2.12 -4.07
CA SER A 202 -1.31 1.46 -5.18
C SER A 202 -0.64 0.14 -5.56
N LYS A 203 -1.43 -0.93 -5.69
CA LYS A 203 -1.02 -2.15 -6.40
C LYS A 203 -1.47 -2.06 -7.86
N SER A 204 -0.66 -2.60 -8.76
CA SER A 204 -1.07 -2.85 -10.16
C SER A 204 -2.33 -3.74 -10.18
N VAL A 205 -3.04 -3.77 -11.31
CA VAL A 205 -4.08 -4.79 -11.56
C VAL A 205 -3.55 -5.88 -12.50
N ASP A 206 -2.52 -5.58 -13.30
CA ASP A 206 -2.08 -6.40 -14.43
C ASP A 206 -1.49 -7.75 -14.00
N ASP A 207 -0.90 -7.80 -12.81
CA ASP A 207 -0.24 -9.02 -12.29
C ASP A 207 -1.25 -10.00 -11.65
N TYR A 208 -2.52 -9.62 -11.51
CA TYR A 208 -3.56 -10.50 -10.99
C TYR A 208 -4.17 -11.41 -12.07
N ASP A 209 -3.59 -12.60 -12.25
CA ASP A 209 -4.09 -13.70 -13.11
C ASP A 209 -5.59 -14.08 -12.87
N ALA A 210 -6.20 -13.59 -11.78
CA ALA A 210 -7.57 -13.90 -11.35
C ALA A 210 -8.49 -12.67 -11.12
N VAL A 211 -8.14 -11.47 -11.59
CA VAL A 211 -9.03 -10.29 -11.48
C VAL A 211 -9.85 -10.06 -12.74
N THR A 212 -11.16 -9.85 -12.56
CA THR A 212 -12.10 -9.53 -13.65
C THR A 212 -12.89 -8.26 -13.36
N GLY A 213 -13.38 -7.60 -14.40
CA GLY A 213 -14.13 -6.36 -14.26
C GLY A 213 -14.21 -5.57 -15.56
N SER A 214 -14.46 -4.28 -15.47
CA SER A 214 -14.64 -3.41 -16.62
C SER A 214 -14.52 -1.93 -16.26
N THR A 215 -14.34 -1.12 -17.31
CA THR A 215 -14.38 0.35 -17.25
C THR A 215 -15.33 0.87 -18.32
N SER A 216 -16.26 1.74 -17.93
CA SER A 216 -17.25 2.34 -18.83
C SER A 216 -17.27 3.85 -18.67
N LEU A 217 -17.33 4.57 -19.79
CA LEU A 217 -17.49 6.01 -19.82
C LEU A 217 -18.87 6.39 -20.36
N TYR A 218 -19.52 7.34 -19.68
CA TYR A 218 -20.79 7.94 -20.09
C TYR A 218 -20.59 9.45 -20.29
N ARG A 219 -21.27 10.05 -21.28
CA ARG A 219 -21.36 11.50 -21.52
C ARG A 219 -22.82 11.91 -21.51
N ASN A 220 -23.18 12.88 -20.68
CA ASN A 220 -24.55 13.40 -20.52
C ASN A 220 -25.59 12.27 -20.34
N GLY A 221 -25.24 11.25 -19.56
CA GLY A 221 -26.07 10.07 -19.28
C GLY A 221 -26.05 8.96 -20.35
N ARG A 222 -25.52 9.21 -21.56
CA ARG A 222 -25.40 8.19 -22.63
C ARG A 222 -24.06 7.47 -22.55
N LEU A 223 -24.03 6.17 -22.82
CA LEU A 223 -22.79 5.39 -22.89
C LEU A 223 -21.93 5.86 -24.08
N VAL A 224 -20.64 6.09 -23.83
CA VAL A 224 -19.61 6.31 -24.87
C VAL A 224 -18.99 4.97 -25.25
N GLY A 225 -18.63 4.15 -24.26
CA GLY A 225 -18.10 2.81 -24.48
C GLY A 225 -17.82 2.08 -23.17
N THR A 226 -17.49 0.79 -23.30
CA THR A 226 -17.03 -0.08 -22.21
C THR A 226 -15.85 -0.91 -22.69
N VAL A 227 -14.82 -1.02 -21.85
CA VAL A 227 -13.68 -1.92 -22.03
C VAL A 227 -13.73 -2.97 -20.92
N ALA A 228 -13.43 -4.23 -21.23
CA ALA A 228 -13.40 -5.35 -20.28
C ALA A 228 -12.12 -5.40 -19.42
N GLU A 229 -11.56 -4.23 -19.13
CA GLU A 229 -10.34 -4.07 -18.33
C GLU A 229 -10.66 -3.24 -17.07
N PRO A 230 -10.41 -3.77 -15.86
CA PRO A 230 -10.62 -3.05 -14.61
C PRO A 230 -9.75 -1.80 -14.52
N GLY A 231 -10.38 -0.63 -14.43
CA GLY A 231 -9.69 0.65 -14.29
C GLY A 231 -8.94 1.15 -15.52
N ARG A 232 -8.98 0.47 -16.67
CA ARG A 232 -8.26 0.86 -17.90
C ARG A 232 -9.22 1.18 -19.05
N GLY A 233 -8.80 2.07 -19.94
CA GLY A 233 -9.44 2.27 -21.24
C GLY A 233 -9.16 3.61 -21.89
N GLN A 234 -9.29 3.66 -23.21
CA GLN A 234 -9.21 4.89 -24.00
C GLN A 234 -10.54 5.13 -24.72
N PHE A 235 -11.10 6.32 -24.54
CA PHE A 235 -12.43 6.66 -25.02
C PHE A 235 -12.38 7.91 -25.90
N PRO A 236 -12.61 7.78 -27.22
CA PRO A 236 -12.88 8.92 -28.09
C PRO A 236 -14.15 9.64 -27.63
N VAL A 237 -14.09 10.96 -27.50
CA VAL A 237 -15.18 11.81 -26.98
C VAL A 237 -15.29 13.11 -27.77
N PRO A 238 -16.49 13.66 -27.99
CA PRO A 238 -16.64 14.92 -28.71
C PRO A 238 -15.92 16.10 -28.03
N ALA A 239 -15.49 17.07 -28.83
CA ALA A 239 -14.76 18.26 -28.37
C ALA A 239 -15.54 19.11 -27.37
N GLU A 240 -16.87 19.19 -27.47
CA GLU A 240 -17.65 20.12 -26.66
C GLU A 240 -17.70 19.71 -25.19
N ALA A 241 -17.79 20.71 -24.32
CA ALA A 241 -17.88 20.50 -22.88
C ALA A 241 -19.12 19.68 -22.49
N GLY A 242 -18.91 18.56 -21.83
CA GLY A 242 -19.96 17.65 -21.34
C GLY A 242 -19.75 17.25 -19.88
N THR A 243 -20.81 16.74 -19.27
CA THR A 243 -20.72 16.07 -17.97
C THR A 243 -20.47 14.59 -18.23
N TYR A 244 -19.39 14.06 -17.69
CA TYR A 244 -18.99 12.66 -17.82
C TYR A 244 -19.27 11.92 -16.53
N ARG A 245 -19.60 10.62 -16.67
CA ARG A 245 -19.55 9.66 -15.58
C ARG A 245 -18.64 8.51 -15.99
N LEU A 246 -17.53 8.32 -15.30
CA LEU A 246 -16.64 7.18 -15.44
C LEU A 246 -16.99 6.15 -14.38
N THR A 247 -17.13 4.89 -14.74
CA THR A 247 -17.36 3.79 -13.79
C THR A 247 -16.35 2.68 -14.02
N ALA A 248 -15.74 2.18 -12.96
CA ALA A 248 -14.82 1.04 -13.03
C ALA A 248 -15.14 0.02 -11.94
N SER A 249 -14.89 -1.26 -12.20
CA SER A 249 -14.99 -2.33 -11.21
C SER A 249 -13.89 -3.37 -11.38
N ALA A 250 -13.47 -3.97 -10.27
CA ALA A 250 -12.52 -5.07 -10.21
C ALA A 250 -13.00 -6.09 -9.17
N THR A 251 -12.88 -7.38 -9.47
CA THR A 251 -13.30 -8.51 -8.63
C THR A 251 -12.19 -9.53 -8.55
N HIS A 252 -11.75 -9.88 -7.35
CA HIS A 252 -10.82 -10.99 -7.12
C HIS A 252 -11.58 -12.30 -7.14
N ASN A 253 -11.20 -13.19 -8.05
CA ASN A 253 -11.76 -14.53 -8.16
C ASN A 253 -10.87 -15.60 -7.48
N HIS A 254 -9.70 -15.22 -6.95
CA HIS A 254 -8.80 -16.15 -6.28
C HIS A 254 -9.35 -16.60 -4.92
N PRO A 255 -9.47 -17.91 -4.62
CA PRO A 255 -10.14 -18.39 -3.40
C PRO A 255 -9.50 -17.96 -2.08
N SER A 256 -8.20 -17.65 -2.01
CA SER A 256 -7.58 -17.15 -0.78
C SER A 256 -7.92 -15.68 -0.48
N TRP A 257 -8.30 -14.88 -1.49
CA TRP A 257 -8.58 -13.46 -1.33
C TRP A 257 -9.91 -13.26 -0.57
N LYS A 258 -9.87 -12.87 0.72
CA LYS A 258 -11.06 -12.77 1.59
C LYS A 258 -11.60 -11.36 1.83
N LEU A 259 -10.75 -10.34 1.73
CA LEU A 259 -11.08 -8.94 1.98
C LEU A 259 -11.07 -8.14 0.68
N SER A 260 -11.82 -7.05 0.58
CA SER A 260 -11.91 -6.21 -0.63
C SER A 260 -12.13 -7.04 -1.92
N THR A 261 -12.93 -8.11 -1.83
CA THR A 261 -13.09 -9.12 -2.89
C THR A 261 -13.71 -8.56 -4.16
N LYS A 262 -14.45 -7.47 -4.03
CA LYS A 262 -14.94 -6.66 -5.14
C LYS A 262 -14.87 -5.18 -4.77
N VAL A 263 -14.28 -4.41 -5.67
CA VAL A 263 -14.16 -2.95 -5.58
C VAL A 263 -14.79 -2.31 -6.81
N SER A 264 -15.42 -1.15 -6.63
CA SER A 264 -15.95 -0.37 -7.75
C SER A 264 -15.99 1.11 -7.43
N GLY A 265 -15.72 1.94 -8.43
CA GLY A 265 -15.82 3.40 -8.34
C GLY A 265 -16.70 3.98 -9.45
N SER A 266 -17.36 5.10 -9.14
CA SER A 266 -18.14 5.90 -10.07
C SER A 266 -17.80 7.38 -9.85
N TRP A 267 -17.16 8.00 -10.83
CA TRP A 267 -16.75 9.41 -10.80
C TRP A 267 -17.61 10.24 -11.75
N THR A 268 -18.10 11.39 -11.30
CA THR A 268 -18.78 12.38 -12.14
C THR A 268 -17.93 13.65 -12.20
N PHE A 269 -17.70 14.18 -13.40
CA PHE A 269 -16.87 15.37 -13.62
C PHE A 269 -17.29 16.09 -14.91
N ARG A 270 -16.85 17.34 -15.08
CA ARG A 270 -17.03 18.10 -16.34
C ARG A 270 -15.72 18.16 -17.13
N SER A 271 -15.80 18.02 -18.46
CA SER A 271 -14.63 18.11 -19.36
C SER A 271 -15.04 18.63 -20.75
N GLY A 272 -14.19 19.47 -21.36
CA GLY A 272 -14.18 19.78 -22.80
C GLY A 272 -12.84 19.35 -23.41
N THR A 273 -12.64 19.61 -24.71
CA THR A 273 -11.36 19.34 -25.38
C THR A 273 -10.20 20.11 -24.72
N GLU A 274 -9.02 19.48 -24.68
CA GLU A 274 -7.80 20.03 -24.06
C GLU A 274 -6.64 19.86 -25.07
N PRO A 275 -5.93 20.92 -25.49
CA PRO A 275 -4.94 20.81 -26.56
C PRO A 275 -3.69 20.01 -26.16
N THR A 276 -3.41 19.94 -24.85
CA THR A 276 -2.33 19.16 -24.25
C THR A 276 -2.92 18.16 -23.25
N ARG A 277 -2.12 17.18 -22.81
CA ARG A 277 -2.54 16.24 -21.77
C ARG A 277 -2.85 16.99 -20.48
N ARG A 278 -4.07 16.85 -19.96
CA ARG A 278 -4.50 17.47 -18.71
C ARG A 278 -5.23 16.49 -17.79
N ALA A 279 -4.94 16.57 -16.49
CA ALA A 279 -5.65 15.82 -15.46
C ALA A 279 -7.13 16.20 -15.42
N LEU A 280 -8.01 15.20 -15.36
CA LEU A 280 -9.45 15.42 -15.19
C LEU A 280 -9.80 15.62 -13.71
N PRO A 281 -10.83 16.40 -13.33
CA PRO A 281 -11.07 16.78 -11.93
C PRO A 281 -11.78 15.67 -11.13
N LEU A 282 -11.22 14.47 -11.12
CA LEU A 282 -11.73 13.33 -10.35
C LEU A 282 -11.33 13.46 -8.88
N LEU A 283 -12.27 13.13 -8.00
CA LEU A 283 -12.02 12.95 -6.58
C LEU A 283 -11.49 11.53 -6.29
N GLY A 284 -10.45 11.42 -5.47
CA GLY A 284 -10.03 10.19 -4.81
C GLY A 284 -10.62 10.10 -3.39
N MET A 285 -10.72 8.88 -2.85
CA MET A 285 -11.11 8.66 -1.47
C MET A 285 -10.32 7.50 -0.84
N LEU A 286 -9.70 7.73 0.31
CA LEU A 286 -9.12 6.68 1.15
C LEU A 286 -10.04 6.35 2.33
N LEU A 287 -10.09 5.07 2.69
CA LEU A 287 -10.87 4.53 3.82
C LEU A 287 -9.93 3.76 4.74
N ASP A 288 -9.69 4.29 5.93
CA ASP A 288 -8.72 3.75 6.89
C ASP A 288 -9.45 3.24 8.13
N ALA A 289 -9.52 1.90 8.25
CA ALA A 289 -10.25 1.23 9.30
C ALA A 289 -9.38 1.04 10.57
N PRO A 290 -10.00 0.97 11.76
CA PRO A 290 -9.30 0.77 13.04
C PRO A 290 -8.95 -0.72 13.25
N VAL A 291 -8.36 -1.34 12.24
CA VAL A 291 -8.01 -2.77 12.22
C VAL A 291 -6.67 -3.06 12.91
N ASP A 292 -6.56 -4.27 13.45
CA ASP A 292 -5.29 -4.89 13.81
C ASP A 292 -4.49 -5.38 12.58
N LEU A 293 -3.33 -6.00 12.84
CA LEU A 293 -2.46 -6.56 11.79
C LEU A 293 -3.08 -7.75 11.03
N THR A 294 -4.21 -8.33 11.48
CA THR A 294 -4.96 -9.37 10.74
C THR A 294 -6.10 -8.77 9.90
N ASN A 295 -6.15 -7.44 9.79
CA ASN A 295 -7.25 -6.70 9.18
C ASN A 295 -8.61 -6.96 9.87
N THR A 296 -8.59 -7.24 11.18
CA THR A 296 -9.77 -7.48 12.02
C THR A 296 -10.04 -6.29 12.96
N VAL A 297 -11.32 -5.98 13.18
CA VAL A 297 -11.81 -5.12 14.28
C VAL A 297 -12.50 -6.01 15.32
N PRO A 298 -12.22 -5.86 16.63
CA PRO A 298 -12.96 -6.56 17.68
C PRO A 298 -14.48 -6.32 17.62
N VAL A 299 -15.28 -7.33 17.94
CA VAL A 299 -16.72 -7.16 18.19
C VAL A 299 -16.94 -6.17 19.33
N GLY A 300 -17.82 -5.18 19.14
CA GLY A 300 -18.09 -4.15 20.15
C GLY A 300 -18.82 -2.92 19.62
N ASP A 301 -18.62 -1.81 20.33
CA ASP A 301 -19.21 -0.51 20.03
C ASP A 301 -18.73 0.11 18.70
N ARG A 302 -19.32 1.26 18.33
CA ARG A 302 -18.96 1.98 17.10
C ARG A 302 -17.51 2.47 17.12
N GLN A 303 -16.70 1.98 16.20
CA GLN A 303 -15.36 2.52 15.95
C GLN A 303 -15.31 3.40 14.68
N PRO A 304 -14.48 4.46 14.67
CA PRO A 304 -14.39 5.36 13.53
C PRO A 304 -13.56 4.75 12.39
N VAL A 305 -14.15 4.65 11.20
CA VAL A 305 -13.38 4.55 9.95
C VAL A 305 -13.01 5.97 9.53
N ARG A 306 -11.72 6.24 9.36
CA ARG A 306 -11.23 7.52 8.81
C ARG A 306 -11.52 7.58 7.31
N VAL A 307 -11.91 8.75 6.84
CA VAL A 307 -12.21 9.03 5.44
C VAL A 307 -11.44 10.27 5.02
N SER A 308 -10.56 10.11 4.03
CA SER A 308 -9.86 11.21 3.37
C SER A 308 -10.40 11.35 1.95
N VAL A 309 -10.58 12.59 1.50
CA VAL A 309 -10.99 12.92 0.14
C VAL A 309 -9.91 13.81 -0.45
N HIS A 310 -9.42 13.45 -1.64
CA HIS A 310 -8.32 14.12 -2.32
C HIS A 310 -8.62 14.20 -3.83
N ARG A 311 -7.65 14.66 -4.61
CA ARG A 311 -7.68 14.69 -6.07
C ARG A 311 -6.43 14.01 -6.62
N GLN A 312 -6.45 13.63 -7.90
CA GLN A 312 -5.21 13.25 -8.58
C GLN A 312 -4.30 14.47 -8.77
N ASP A 313 -2.99 14.21 -8.85
CA ASP A 313 -1.97 15.23 -9.05
C ASP A 313 -2.25 16.10 -10.30
N GLY A 314 -1.94 17.39 -10.19
CA GLY A 314 -2.18 18.39 -11.24
C GLY A 314 -3.60 18.97 -11.30
N VAL A 315 -4.51 18.57 -10.41
CA VAL A 315 -5.85 19.18 -10.26
C VAL A 315 -5.86 20.18 -9.10
N THR A 316 -6.41 21.37 -9.31
CA THR A 316 -6.57 22.39 -8.26
C THR A 316 -7.52 21.91 -7.15
N GLU A 317 -7.12 22.09 -5.89
CA GLU A 317 -7.95 21.77 -4.73
C GLU A 317 -9.21 22.63 -4.64
N ARG A 318 -10.33 22.02 -4.26
CA ARG A 318 -11.65 22.67 -4.08
C ARG A 318 -12.38 22.12 -2.86
N PRO A 319 -13.11 22.94 -2.09
CA PRO A 319 -13.84 22.49 -0.91
C PRO A 319 -14.77 21.30 -1.19
N ILE A 320 -14.74 20.30 -0.30
CA ILE A 320 -15.68 19.18 -0.33
C ILE A 320 -16.98 19.62 0.35
N ALA A 321 -18.08 19.56 -0.40
CA ALA A 321 -19.41 20.01 0.04
C ALA A 321 -20.14 18.93 0.85
N ALA A 322 -19.96 17.65 0.51
CA ALA A 322 -20.59 16.54 1.21
C ALA A 322 -19.71 15.28 1.21
N VAL A 323 -19.76 14.52 2.30
CA VAL A 323 -19.24 13.15 2.41
C VAL A 323 -20.32 12.28 3.06
N LYS A 324 -20.55 11.08 2.52
CA LYS A 324 -21.51 10.10 3.04
C LYS A 324 -20.83 8.73 3.12
N VAL A 325 -21.18 7.95 4.13
CA VAL A 325 -20.76 6.54 4.25
C VAL A 325 -21.97 5.69 4.60
N ALA A 326 -22.06 4.53 3.98
CA ALA A 326 -22.98 3.46 4.32
C ALA A 326 -22.20 2.15 4.54
N VAL A 327 -22.72 1.34 5.46
CA VAL A 327 -22.18 0.04 5.82
C VAL A 327 -23.12 -1.08 5.35
N SER A 328 -22.55 -2.20 4.95
CA SER A 328 -23.24 -3.46 4.69
C SER A 328 -22.53 -4.59 5.46
N TYR A 329 -23.29 -5.58 5.91
CA TYR A 329 -22.82 -6.77 6.62
C TYR A 329 -23.38 -8.06 5.99
N ASP A 330 -23.76 -7.98 4.72
CA ASP A 330 -24.40 -9.03 3.92
C ASP A 330 -23.82 -9.08 2.48
N ASP A 331 -22.54 -8.72 2.36
CA ASP A 331 -21.77 -8.59 1.11
C ASP A 331 -22.40 -7.63 0.07
N GLY A 332 -22.97 -6.53 0.57
CA GLY A 332 -23.46 -5.43 -0.26
C GLY A 332 -24.91 -5.57 -0.74
N ARG A 333 -25.70 -6.50 -0.19
CA ARG A 333 -27.12 -6.67 -0.56
C ARG A 333 -28.00 -5.58 0.06
N SER A 334 -27.75 -5.20 1.31
CA SER A 334 -28.43 -4.09 2.00
C SER A 334 -27.42 -3.11 2.59
N TRP A 335 -27.81 -1.84 2.69
CA TRP A 335 -26.91 -0.74 3.07
C TRP A 335 -27.57 0.17 4.10
N ARG A 336 -26.86 0.46 5.20
CA ARG A 336 -27.27 1.36 6.27
C ARG A 336 -26.34 2.57 6.32
N ALA A 337 -26.88 3.78 6.19
CA ALA A 337 -26.10 5.00 6.38
C ALA A 337 -25.55 5.08 7.81
N VAL A 338 -24.34 5.59 7.97
CA VAL A 338 -23.71 5.83 9.29
C VAL A 338 -23.43 7.32 9.51
N PRO A 339 -23.39 7.82 10.76
CA PRO A 339 -22.98 9.19 11.03
C PRO A 339 -21.56 9.45 10.51
N VAL A 340 -21.39 10.55 9.79
CA VAL A 340 -20.09 11.05 9.32
C VAL A 340 -19.83 12.40 9.98
N LEU A 341 -18.73 12.52 10.70
CA LEU A 341 -18.31 13.73 11.41
C LEU A 341 -17.07 14.31 10.75
N ARG A 342 -16.93 15.64 10.73
CA ARG A 342 -15.69 16.30 10.28
C ARG A 342 -14.59 16.05 11.31
N ASP A 343 -13.36 15.82 10.85
CA ASP A 343 -12.20 15.58 11.70
C ASP A 343 -10.96 16.24 11.10
N GLY A 344 -10.66 17.47 11.54
CA GLY A 344 -9.65 18.31 10.91
C GLY A 344 -9.92 18.50 9.41
N ALA A 345 -8.94 18.15 8.58
CA ALA A 345 -9.07 18.18 7.13
C ALA A 345 -10.06 17.12 6.59
N GLY A 346 -10.13 15.94 7.23
CA GLY A 346 -10.89 14.78 6.79
C GLY A 346 -12.21 14.56 7.53
N TRP A 347 -12.66 13.30 7.58
CA TRP A 347 -13.90 12.87 8.23
C TRP A 347 -13.72 11.53 8.97
N ARG A 348 -14.62 11.25 9.92
CA ARG A 348 -14.78 9.95 10.59
C ARG A 348 -16.19 9.42 10.41
N ALA A 349 -16.33 8.20 9.90
CA ALA A 349 -17.59 7.48 9.81
C ALA A 349 -17.73 6.51 10.98
N LEU A 350 -18.80 6.65 11.78
CA LEU A 350 -19.03 5.86 12.99
C LEU A 350 -19.70 4.52 12.65
N VAL A 351 -18.89 3.52 12.30
CA VAL A 351 -19.36 2.19 11.91
C VAL A 351 -19.54 1.32 13.17
N PRO A 352 -20.72 0.68 13.38
CA PRO A 352 -20.90 -0.29 14.46
C PRO A 352 -20.33 -1.66 14.12
N HIS A 353 -19.82 -2.36 15.14
CA HIS A 353 -19.18 -3.68 15.05
C HIS A 353 -19.97 -4.71 15.88
N ASP A 354 -21.30 -4.65 15.75
CA ASP A 354 -22.30 -5.36 16.56
C ASP A 354 -22.31 -6.90 16.34
N ARG A 355 -21.72 -7.39 15.26
CA ARG A 355 -21.59 -8.82 14.97
C ARG A 355 -20.31 -9.18 14.23
N ALA A 356 -19.79 -10.37 14.49
CA ALA A 356 -18.69 -10.96 13.73
C ALA A 356 -19.09 -11.22 12.26
N GLY A 357 -18.08 -11.26 11.38
CA GLY A 357 -18.25 -11.44 9.94
C GLY A 357 -17.37 -10.47 9.16
N TYR A 358 -17.91 -9.91 8.07
CA TYR A 358 -17.23 -8.89 7.27
C TYR A 358 -18.06 -7.62 7.20
N VAL A 359 -17.36 -6.48 7.21
CA VAL A 359 -17.93 -5.18 6.89
C VAL A 359 -17.63 -4.85 5.43
N SER A 360 -18.65 -4.45 4.68
CA SER A 360 -18.52 -3.82 3.37
C SER A 360 -18.85 -2.33 3.50
N LEU A 361 -18.11 -1.48 2.79
CA LEU A 361 -18.28 -0.02 2.84
C LEU A 361 -18.69 0.53 1.48
N ARG A 362 -19.55 1.55 1.50
CA ARG A 362 -19.83 2.42 0.37
C ARG A 362 -19.64 3.85 0.85
N ALA A 363 -18.78 4.60 0.19
CA ALA A 363 -18.47 5.97 0.55
C ALA A 363 -18.61 6.87 -0.68
N SER A 364 -19.14 8.08 -0.50
CA SER A 364 -19.24 9.06 -1.57
C SER A 364 -18.87 10.46 -1.10
N ALA A 365 -18.29 11.25 -2.00
CA ALA A 365 -17.94 12.63 -1.80
C ALA A 365 -18.39 13.49 -3.00
N THR A 366 -18.64 14.77 -2.75
CA THR A 366 -18.96 15.76 -3.78
C THR A 366 -18.32 17.09 -3.42
N ASP A 367 -17.71 17.78 -4.39
CA ASP A 367 -17.13 19.10 -4.21
C ASP A 367 -18.07 20.24 -4.62
N VAL A 368 -17.64 21.49 -4.35
CA VAL A 368 -18.43 22.70 -4.67
C VAL A 368 -18.57 22.98 -6.18
N ASP A 369 -17.76 22.35 -7.04
CA ASP A 369 -17.88 22.45 -8.50
C ASP A 369 -18.81 21.35 -9.07
N GLY A 370 -19.32 20.45 -8.22
CA GLY A 370 -20.18 19.34 -8.61
C GLY A 370 -19.45 18.10 -9.11
N ASN A 371 -18.12 18.02 -8.97
CA ASN A 371 -17.40 16.77 -9.17
C ASN A 371 -17.74 15.81 -8.02
N ALA A 372 -17.92 14.54 -8.33
CA ALA A 372 -18.34 13.54 -7.35
C ALA A 372 -17.62 12.22 -7.54
N VAL A 373 -17.52 11.45 -6.46
CA VAL A 373 -17.07 10.05 -6.45
C VAL A 373 -17.99 9.25 -5.54
N GLU A 374 -18.34 8.03 -5.95
CA GLU A 374 -18.84 6.97 -5.08
C GLU A 374 -17.92 5.76 -5.25
N GLN A 375 -17.43 5.20 -4.16
CA GLN A 375 -16.74 3.91 -4.14
C GLN A 375 -17.52 2.88 -3.30
N THR A 376 -17.42 1.61 -3.68
CA THR A 376 -17.92 0.46 -2.93
C THR A 376 -16.80 -0.56 -2.79
N VAL A 377 -16.58 -1.05 -1.57
CA VAL A 377 -15.64 -2.13 -1.24
C VAL A 377 -16.40 -3.23 -0.50
N ILE A 378 -16.49 -4.39 -1.12
CA ILE A 378 -17.11 -5.59 -0.56
C ILE A 378 -16.11 -6.33 0.32
N ARG A 379 -16.49 -6.63 1.56
CA ARG A 379 -15.61 -7.17 2.62
C ARG A 379 -14.37 -6.32 2.88
N ALA A 380 -14.59 -5.01 2.99
CA ALA A 380 -13.57 -4.01 3.32
C ALA A 380 -12.64 -4.40 4.48
N TYR A 381 -13.17 -5.02 5.55
CA TYR A 381 -12.40 -5.59 6.66
C TYR A 381 -13.23 -6.63 7.43
N ARG A 382 -12.58 -7.37 8.36
CA ARG A 382 -13.20 -8.39 9.20
C ARG A 382 -13.65 -7.83 10.55
N VAL A 383 -14.71 -8.41 11.11
CA VAL A 383 -15.11 -8.22 12.52
C VAL A 383 -15.08 -9.57 13.20
N GLY A 384 -14.48 -9.67 14.38
CA GLY A 384 -14.33 -10.95 15.08
C GLY A 384 -13.63 -10.82 16.43
N THR A 385 -13.13 -11.94 16.94
CA THR A 385 -12.03 -11.91 17.92
C THR A 385 -10.73 -11.62 17.19
N ALA A 386 -9.90 -10.75 17.77
CA ALA A 386 -8.49 -10.63 17.42
C ALA A 386 -7.74 -11.94 17.78
#